data_AF-A0A350AN82-F1
#
_entry.id   AF-A0A350AN82-F1
#
_cell.length_a   1.000
_cell.length_b   1.000
_cell.length_c   1.000
_cell.angle_alpha   90.00
_cell.angle_beta   90.00
_cell.angle_gamma   90.00
#
_symmetry.space_group_name_H-M   'P 1'
#
loop_
_entity.id
_entity.type
_entity.pdbx_description
1 polymer ?
#
loop_
_entity_poly.entity_id
_entity_poly.type
_entity_poly.pdbx_seq_one_letter_code
_entity_poly.pdbx_strand_id
1 'polypeptide(L)' 'MFHLIKYAVLLVGLVTIAYFFLPRFGYEVNLNYFTESKEQCQARLNECGKDLVRQGTDNAQCDFNCIDPKLIIKKK' A
#
# COMPACT_ATOMS: atom_id res chain seq x y z
N MET A 1 -14.43 17.31 -13.53
CA MET A 1 -13.71 16.14 -14.08
C MET A 1 -12.27 16.44 -14.49
N PHE A 2 -11.97 17.60 -15.11
CA PHE A 2 -10.61 17.96 -15.55
C PHE A 2 -9.54 18.01 -14.44
N HIS A 3 -9.91 18.41 -13.23
CA HIS A 3 -8.98 18.50 -12.10
C HIS A 3 -8.46 17.12 -11.64
N LEU A 4 -9.32 16.09 -11.60
CA LEU A 4 -8.90 14.74 -11.19
C LEU A 4 -7.86 14.16 -12.16
N ILE A 5 -8.07 14.34 -13.46
CA ILE A 5 -7.12 13.91 -14.49
C ILE A 5 -5.78 14.64 -14.33
N LYS A 6 -5.81 15.97 -14.10
CA LYS A 6 -4.61 16.76 -13.84
C LYS A 6 -3.83 16.25 -12.62
N TYR A 7 -4.52 15.95 -11.51
CA TYR A 7 -3.87 15.42 -10.31
C TYR A 7 -3.32 14.00 -10.51
N ALA A 8 -4.03 13.15 -11.26
CA ALA A 8 -3.54 11.82 -11.60
C ALA A 8 -2.26 11.88 -12.41
N VAL A 9 -2.21 12.74 -13.44
CA VAL A 9 -1.00 12.95 -14.25
C VAL A 9 0.16 13.48 -13.40
N LEU A 10 -0.11 14.44 -12.51
CA LEU A 10 0.89 14.97 -11.59
C LEU A 10 1.45 13.88 -10.66
N LEU A 11 0.58 13.05 -10.09
CA LEU A 11 0.97 11.93 -9.22
C LEU A 11 1.86 10.93 -9.97
N VAL A 12 1.47 10.53 -11.18
CA VAL A 12 2.27 9.62 -12.01
C VAL A 12 3.67 10.20 -12.29
N GLY A 13 3.75 11.51 -12.59
CA GLY A 13 5.03 12.19 -12.77
C GLY A 13 5.90 12.18 -11.52
N LEU A 14 5.33 12.45 -10.34
CA LEU A 14 6.08 12.42 -9.08
C LEU A 14 6.57 11.00 -8.73
N VAL A 15 5.73 9.99 -8.93
CA VAL A 15 6.08 8.59 -8.66
C VAL A 15 7.22 8.13 -9.57
N THR A 16 7.18 8.48 -10.86
CA THR A 16 8.25 8.13 -11.80
C THR A 16 9.57 8.80 -11.42
N ILE A 17 9.57 10.10 -11.10
CA ILE A 17 10.77 10.80 -10.61
C ILE A 17 11.31 10.09 -9.35
N ALA A 18 10.47 9.84 -8.34
CA ALA A 18 10.91 9.16 -7.13
C ALA A 18 11.52 7.78 -7.41
N TYR A 19 10.90 6.98 -8.29
CA TYR A 19 11.39 5.65 -8.66
C TYR A 19 12.80 5.67 -9.26
N PHE A 20 13.12 6.66 -10.11
CA PHE A 20 14.46 6.79 -10.70
C PHE A 20 15.49 7.39 -9.73
N PHE A 21 15.06 8.27 -8.82
CA PHE A 21 15.97 8.91 -7.87
C PHE A 21 16.28 8.03 -6.65
N LEU A 22 15.35 7.22 -6.16
CA LEU A 22 15.55 6.34 -5.00
C LEU A 22 16.82 5.46 -5.11
N PRO A 23 17.09 4.77 -6.25
CA PRO A 23 18.34 4.02 -6.45
C PRO A 23 19.59 4.89 -6.36
N ARG A 24 19.55 6.15 -6.81
CA ARG A 24 20.71 7.06 -6.78
C ARG A 24 21.12 7.44 -5.36
N PHE A 25 20.17 7.43 -4.43
CA PHE A 25 20.38 7.63 -2.99
C PHE A 25 20.66 6.32 -2.24
N GLY A 26 20.78 5.19 -2.95
CA GLY A 26 21.01 3.88 -2.35
C GLY A 26 19.76 3.31 -1.69
N TYR A 27 18.56 3.61 -2.19
CA TYR A 27 17.33 2.96 -1.78
C TYR A 27 16.81 2.05 -2.90
N GLU A 28 16.44 0.83 -2.55
CA GLU A 28 15.81 -0.15 -3.43
C GLU A 28 14.35 -0.36 -3.01
N VAL A 29 13.47 -0.47 -4.01
CA VAL A 29 12.06 -0.77 -3.77
C VAL A 29 11.89 -2.28 -3.67
N ASN A 30 11.47 -2.76 -2.49
CA ASN A 30 11.20 -4.17 -2.24
C ASN A 30 9.82 -4.57 -2.78
N LEU A 31 9.76 -4.82 -4.09
CA LEU A 31 8.54 -5.25 -4.78
C LEU A 31 8.02 -6.60 -4.28
N ASN A 32 8.91 -7.47 -3.79
CA ASN A 32 8.54 -8.77 -3.23
C ASN A 32 7.75 -8.59 -1.92
N TYR A 33 8.26 -7.76 -0.99
CA TYR A 33 7.54 -7.42 0.24
C TYR A 33 6.17 -6.81 -0.06
N PHE A 34 6.09 -5.92 -1.05
CA PHE A 34 4.81 -5.31 -1.44
C PHE A 34 3.82 -6.36 -1.95
N THR A 35 4.28 -7.32 -2.76
CA THR A 35 3.43 -8.38 -3.33
C THR A 35 2.94 -9.34 -2.24
N GLU A 36 3.86 -9.81 -1.39
CA GLU A 36 3.55 -10.72 -0.28
C GLU A 36 2.64 -10.06 0.77
N SER A 37 2.96 -8.82 1.16
CA SER A 37 2.14 -8.07 2.13
C SER A 37 0.74 -7.78 1.59
N LYS A 38 0.61 -7.57 0.28
CA LYS A 38 -0.71 -7.39 -0.36
C LYS A 38 -1.56 -8.65 -0.26
N GLU A 39 -1.00 -9.83 -0.54
CA GLU A 39 -1.74 -11.09 -0.42
C GLU A 39 -2.15 -11.37 1.03
N GLN A 40 -1.23 -11.21 1.97
CA GLN A 40 -1.52 -11.39 3.39
C GLN A 40 -2.54 -10.37 3.91
N CYS A 41 -2.44 -9.11 3.48
CA CYS A 41 -3.42 -8.07 3.79
C CYS A 41 -4.80 -8.43 3.25
N GLN A 42 -4.89 -8.85 1.99
CA GLN A 42 -6.15 -9.24 1.37
C GLN A 42 -6.81 -10.39 2.14
N ALA A 43 -6.02 -11.36 2.61
CA ALA A 43 -6.51 -12.44 3.46
C ALA A 43 -7.09 -11.91 4.78
N ARG A 44 -6.35 -11.05 5.50
CA ARG A 44 -6.82 -10.45 6.77
C ARG A 44 -8.06 -9.60 6.59
N LEU A 45 -8.15 -8.83 5.51
CA LEU A 45 -9.33 -8.02 5.18
C LEU A 45 -10.54 -8.89 4.85
N ASN A 46 -10.34 -9.99 4.12
CA ASN A 46 -11.41 -10.95 3.84
C ASN A 46 -11.90 -11.64 5.12
N GLU A 47 -11.00 -12.00 6.02
CA GLU A 47 -11.36 -12.55 7.34
C GLU A 47 -12.10 -11.52 8.18
N CYS A 48 -11.60 -10.28 8.24
CA CYS A 48 -12.27 -9.23 8.99
C CYS A 48 -13.64 -8.90 8.41
N GLY A 49 -13.80 -8.90 7.08
CA GLY A 49 -15.11 -8.74 6.44
C GLY A 49 -16.11 -9.84 6.84
N LYS A 50 -15.65 -11.09 6.96
CA LYS A 50 -16.49 -12.19 7.45
C LYS A 50 -16.86 -12.02 8.91
N ASP A 51 -15.92 -11.61 9.75
CA ASP A 51 -16.18 -11.35 11.17
C ASP A 51 -17.10 -10.15 11.39
N LEU A 52 -16.99 -9.12 10.57
CA LEU A 52 -17.85 -7.94 10.61
C LEU A 52 -19.29 -8.28 10.21
N VAL A 53 -19.47 -9.18 9.23
CA VAL A 53 -20.79 -9.75 8.89
C VAL A 53 -21.35 -10.62 10.01
N ARG A 54 -20.49 -11.35 10.73
CA ARG A 54 -20.91 -12.35 11.73
C ARG A 54 -21.13 -11.76 13.13
N GLN A 55 -20.36 -10.76 13.52
CA GLN A 55 -20.36 -10.13 14.86
C GLN A 55 -21.03 -8.75 14.86
N GLY A 56 -21.34 -8.18 13.68
CA GLY A 56 -21.85 -6.82 13.54
C GLY A 56 -20.76 -5.75 13.65
N THR A 57 -21.07 -4.54 13.22
CA THR A 57 -20.12 -3.39 13.16
C THR A 57 -19.56 -2.98 14.53
N ASP A 58 -20.20 -3.39 15.63
CA ASP A 58 -19.89 -2.90 16.97
C ASP A 58 -18.71 -3.62 17.64
N ASN A 59 -18.26 -4.78 17.11
CA ASN A 59 -17.15 -5.56 17.70
C ASN A 59 -16.00 -5.87 16.74
N ALA A 60 -16.07 -5.44 15.48
CA ALA A 60 -15.03 -5.75 14.50
C ALA A 60 -13.79 -4.85 14.67
N GLN A 61 -12.72 -5.37 15.27
CA GLN A 61 -11.41 -4.74 15.28
C GLN A 61 -10.65 -5.11 13.99
N CYS A 62 -10.96 -4.44 12.89
CA CYS A 62 -10.17 -4.57 11.66
C CYS A 62 -8.93 -3.66 11.72
N ASP A 63 -7.75 -4.26 11.73
CA ASP A 63 -6.51 -3.51 11.46
C ASP A 63 -6.29 -3.41 9.95
N PHE A 64 -6.33 -2.19 9.44
CA PHE A 64 -6.09 -1.87 8.03
C PHE A 64 -4.62 -1.54 7.73
N ASN A 65 -3.73 -1.59 8.74
CA ASN A 65 -2.30 -1.41 8.54
C ASN A 65 -1.66 -2.65 7.93
N CYS A 66 -1.80 -2.73 6.62
CA CYS A 66 -1.35 -3.87 5.84
C CYS A 66 0.11 -3.79 5.37
N ILE A 67 0.72 -2.61 5.42
CA ILE A 67 2.01 -2.34 4.79
C ILE A 67 2.83 -1.45 5.71
N ASP A 68 4.08 -1.82 5.97
CA ASP A 68 5.06 -0.95 6.61
C ASP A 68 5.87 -0.21 5.52
N PRO A 69 5.75 1.13 5.42
CA PRO A 69 6.50 1.92 4.45
C PRO A 69 8.02 1.73 4.53
N LYS A 70 8.55 1.42 5.72
CA LYS A 70 9.99 1.20 5.94
C LYS A 70 10.50 -0.09 5.30
N LEU A 71 9.61 -1.07 5.10
CA LEU A 71 9.96 -2.35 4.48
C LEU A 71 9.83 -2.30 2.96
N ILE A 72 9.03 -1.36 2.43
CA ILE A 72 8.92 -1.10 0.98
C ILE A 72 10.20 -0.46 0.44
N ILE A 73 10.76 0.51 1.16
CA ILE A 73 11.97 1.24 0.75
C ILE A 73 13.12 0.78 1.63
N LYS A 74 13.95 -0.12 1.10
CA LYS A 74 15.12 -0.62 1.81
C LYS A 74 16.36 0.16 1.38
N LYS A 75 17.16 0.62 2.33
CA LYS A 75 18.49 1.16 2.03
C LYS A 75 19.41 0.00 1.61
N LYS A 76 20.09 0.16 0.49
CA LYS A 76 21.12 -0.75 -0.03
C LYS A 76 22.33 -0.78 0.90
#